data_AF-A0A0F9LMS2-F1
#
_entry.id   AF-A0A0F9LMS2-F1
#
_cell.length_a   1.000
_cell.length_b   1.000
_cell.length_c   1.000
_cell.angle_alpha   90.00
_cell.angle_beta   90.00
_cell.angle_gamma   90.00
#
_symmetry.space_group_name_H-M   'P 1'
#
loop_
_entity.id
_entity.type
_entity.pdbx_description
1 polymer ?
#
loop_
_entity_poly.entity_id
_entity_poly.type
_entity_poly.pdbx_seq_one_letter_code
_entity_poly.pdbx_strand_id
1 'polypeptide(L)'
;MAQNPLLDLDSAGNAETVIIDGTIYALTDFDSFSVIDQHKIQSLGRRTLKILAEDELSEPAAEELSKVVDELFERIAGTIPKDVKAKLRPGARMRITNAYFLAFSGAQGAEPSEATPSEDGSATQSLGSKDSTAVKSTPG
;
A
#
# COMPACT_ATOMS: atom_id res chain seq x y z
N MET A 1 -2.30 29.38 21.10
CA MET A 1 -2.72 28.05 21.59
C MET A 1 -2.62 27.10 20.42
N ALA A 2 -1.58 26.26 20.38
CA ALA A 2 -1.42 25.28 19.31
C ALA A 2 -2.43 24.15 19.54
N GLN A 3 -3.32 23.93 18.57
CA GLN A 3 -4.20 22.77 18.56
C GLN A 3 -3.30 21.55 18.30
N ASN A 4 -2.96 20.81 19.35
CA ASN A 4 -2.30 19.51 19.19
C ASN A 4 -3.23 18.63 18.34
N PRO A 5 -2.79 18.11 17.19
CA PRO A 5 -3.61 17.22 16.39
C PRO A 5 -3.93 15.95 17.21
N LEU A 6 -5.18 15.49 17.15
CA LEU A 6 -5.66 14.29 17.86
C LEU A 6 -4.92 13.00 17.44
N LEU A 7 -4.31 13.04 16.25
CA LEU A 7 -3.53 11.95 15.68
C LEU A 7 -2.29 12.57 15.05
N ASP A 8 -1.13 12.12 15.51
CA ASP A 8 0.17 12.44 14.93
C ASP A 8 0.87 11.12 14.62
N LEU A 9 1.44 11.04 13.41
CA LEU A 9 1.96 9.81 12.81
C LEU A 9 3.44 10.04 12.49
N ASP A 10 4.33 9.50 13.33
CA ASP A 10 5.78 9.58 13.14
C ASP A 10 6.30 8.22 12.65
N SER A 11 7.07 8.26 11.55
CA SER A 11 7.55 7.09 10.81
C SER A 11 9.05 6.81 11.06
N ALA A 12 9.55 7.10 12.26
CA ALA A 12 10.95 6.86 12.62
C ALA A 12 11.15 5.47 13.25
N GLY A 13 11.41 4.46 12.41
CA GLY A 13 12.09 3.22 12.79
C GLY A 13 11.19 2.00 13.02
N ASN A 14 11.05 1.18 11.97
CA ASN A 14 10.63 -0.24 11.97
C ASN A 14 9.27 -0.61 12.58
N ALA A 15 8.55 0.31 13.21
CA ALA A 15 7.17 0.12 13.64
C ALA A 15 6.42 1.43 13.45
N GLU A 16 5.34 1.40 12.68
CA GLU A 16 4.47 2.57 12.53
C GLU A 16 3.85 2.88 13.88
N THR A 17 4.07 4.09 14.40
CA THR A 17 3.50 4.50 15.68
C THR A 17 2.27 5.37 15.48
N VAL A 18 1.32 5.24 16.40
CA VAL A 18 0.12 6.09 16.45
C VAL A 18 0.04 6.75 17.81
N ILE A 19 -0.17 8.07 17.82
CA ILE A 19 -0.41 8.81 19.05
C ILE A 19 -1.92 8.90 19.28
N ILE A 20 -2.39 8.35 20.40
CA ILE A 20 -3.80 8.40 20.83
C ILE A 20 -3.84 8.99 22.24
N ASP A 21 -4.59 10.09 22.42
CA ASP A 21 -4.67 10.82 23.69
C ASP A 21 -3.28 11.19 24.27
N GLY A 22 -2.31 11.50 23.40
CA GLY A 22 -0.93 11.85 23.79
C GLY A 22 -0.05 10.66 24.21
N THR A 23 -0.57 9.43 24.08
CA THR A 23 0.20 8.20 24.32
C THR A 23 0.62 7.57 23.00
N ILE A 24 1.89 7.21 22.89
CA ILE A 24 2.45 6.54 21.70
C ILE A 24 2.16 5.04 21.79
N TYR A 25 1.52 4.50 20.77
CA TYR A 25 1.33 3.07 20.58
C TYR A 25 2.04 2.61 19.32
N ALA A 26 2.80 1.52 19.40
CA ALA A 26 3.39 0.89 18.21
C ALA A 26 2.36 -0.01 17.54
N LEU A 27 2.15 0.14 16.23
CA LEU A 27 1.39 -0.82 15.43
C LEU A 27 2.21 -2.09 15.20
N THR A 28 1.52 -3.17 14.84
CA THR A 28 2.18 -4.43 14.50
C THR A 28 2.82 -4.31 13.13
N ASP A 29 4.13 -4.48 13.08
CA ASP A 29 4.88 -4.48 11.84
C ASP A 29 4.41 -5.59 10.89
N PHE A 30 4.43 -5.31 9.58
CA PHE A 30 3.87 -6.23 8.58
C PHE A 30 4.66 -7.54 8.49
N ASP A 31 5.99 -7.49 8.62
CA ASP A 31 6.88 -8.65 8.58
C ASP A 31 6.77 -9.53 9.83
N SER A 32 6.13 -9.01 10.89
CA SER A 32 5.84 -9.77 12.11
C SER A 32 4.62 -10.69 11.97
N PHE A 33 3.79 -10.53 10.93
CA PHE A 33 2.65 -11.41 10.69
C PHE A 33 3.06 -12.73 10.02
N SER A 34 2.28 -13.79 10.27
CA SER A 34 2.42 -15.02 9.49
C SER A 34 2.11 -14.77 8.01
N VAL A 35 2.70 -15.56 7.10
CA VAL A 35 2.43 -15.45 5.64
C VAL A 35 0.92 -15.51 5.33
N ILE A 36 0.19 -16.33 6.09
CA ILE A 36 -1.27 -16.45 5.95
C ILE A 36 -1.96 -15.14 6.35
N ASP A 37 -1.53 -14.52 7.45
CA ASP A 37 -2.14 -13.28 7.93
C ASP A 37 -1.74 -12.08 7.07
N GLN A 38 -0.50 -12.04 6.57
CA GLN A 38 -0.07 -11.07 5.57
C GLN A 38 -0.96 -11.13 4.32
N HIS A 39 -1.22 -12.33 3.79
CA HIS A 39 -2.11 -12.50 2.64
C HIS A 39 -3.55 -12.04 2.96
N LYS A 40 -4.07 -12.33 4.17
CA LYS A 40 -5.39 -11.84 4.60
C LYS A 40 -5.44 -10.32 4.68
N ILE A 41 -4.44 -9.69 5.29
CA ILE A 41 -4.33 -8.23 5.42
C ILE A 41 -4.30 -7.58 4.03
N GLN A 42 -3.49 -8.10 3.10
CA GLN A 42 -3.46 -7.65 1.71
C GLN A 42 -4.80 -7.86 0.99
N SER A 43 -5.47 -9.00 1.22
CA SER A 43 -6.78 -9.27 0.65
C SER A 43 -7.83 -8.27 1.15
N LEU A 44 -7.82 -7.92 2.43
CA LEU A 44 -8.72 -6.92 3.00
C LEU A 44 -8.38 -5.51 2.50
N GLY A 45 -7.10 -5.14 2.42
CA GLY A 45 -6.68 -3.85 1.87
C GLY A 45 -7.16 -3.67 0.42
N ARG A 46 -7.02 -4.71 -0.42
CA ARG A 46 -7.57 -4.72 -1.78
C ARG A 46 -9.09 -4.58 -1.81
N ARG A 47 -9.80 -5.21 -0.87
CA ARG A 47 -11.25 -5.09 -0.74
C ARG A 47 -11.67 -3.67 -0.34
N THR A 48 -10.97 -3.05 0.61
CA THR A 48 -11.17 -1.65 0.99
C THR A 48 -11.01 -0.73 -0.20
N LEU A 49 -9.91 -0.87 -0.96
CA LEU A 49 -9.67 -0.06 -2.16
C LEU A 49 -10.74 -0.26 -3.23
N LYS A 50 -11.22 -1.50 -3.42
CA LYS A 50 -12.30 -1.78 -4.36
C LYS A 50 -13.60 -1.07 -4.00
N ILE A 51 -13.99 -1.08 -2.71
CA ILE A 51 -15.20 -0.40 -2.23
C ILE A 51 -15.04 1.13 -2.33
N LEU A 52 -13.84 1.65 -2.01
CA LEU A 52 -13.54 3.09 -2.12
C LEU A 52 -13.46 3.59 -3.57
N ALA A 53 -13.26 2.71 -4.54
CA ALA A 53 -13.24 3.06 -5.96
C ALA A 53 -14.65 3.20 -6.57
N GLU A 54 -15.71 2.89 -5.81
CA GLU A 54 -17.09 3.14 -6.24
C GLU A 54 -17.38 4.65 -6.20
N ASP A 55 -17.94 5.19 -7.29
CA ASP A 55 -18.22 6.63 -7.44
C ASP A 55 -19.25 7.13 -6.43
N GLU A 56 -20.24 6.28 -6.12
CA GLU A 56 -21.28 6.55 -5.13
C GLU A 56 -21.37 5.40 -4.14
N LEU A 57 -21.09 5.68 -2.87
CA LEU A 57 -21.05 4.67 -1.82
C LEU A 57 -22.46 4.37 -1.32
N SER A 58 -23.02 3.23 -1.75
CA SER A 58 -24.31 2.75 -1.25
C SER A 58 -24.26 2.44 0.26
N GLU A 59 -25.39 2.53 0.97
CA GLU A 59 -25.47 2.11 2.39
C GLU A 59 -24.88 0.70 2.65
N PRO A 60 -25.20 -0.35 1.86
CA PRO A 60 -24.59 -1.67 2.09
C PRO A 60 -23.08 -1.68 1.84
N ALA A 61 -22.58 -0.90 0.87
CA ALA A 61 -21.13 -0.76 0.65
C ALA A 61 -20.45 -0.02 1.80
N ALA A 62 -21.09 0.99 2.39
CA ALA A 62 -20.58 1.71 3.54
C ALA A 62 -20.50 0.81 4.80
N GLU A 63 -21.51 -0.03 5.03
CA GLU A 63 -21.47 -1.03 6.10
C GLU A 63 -20.37 -2.07 5.89
N GLU A 64 -20.21 -2.55 4.65
CA GLU A 64 -19.15 -3.48 4.29
C GLU A 64 -17.77 -2.85 4.51
N LEU A 65 -17.59 -1.60 4.06
CA LEU A 65 -16.36 -0.84 4.25
C LEU A 65 -16.00 -0.72 5.73
N SER A 66 -16.98 -0.37 6.58
CA SER A 66 -16.78 -0.27 8.03
C SER A 66 -16.30 -1.60 8.62
N LYS A 67 -16.93 -2.71 8.23
CA LYS A 67 -16.56 -4.06 8.72
C LYS A 67 -15.14 -4.43 8.31
N VAL A 68 -14.78 -4.19 7.05
CA VAL A 68 -13.45 -4.50 6.52
C VAL A 68 -12.38 -3.65 7.23
N VAL A 69 -12.65 -2.37 7.46
CA VAL A 69 -11.74 -1.45 8.15
C VAL A 69 -11.57 -1.81 9.62
N ASP A 70 -12.65 -2.20 10.30
CA ASP A 70 -12.58 -2.67 11.68
C ASP A 70 -11.77 -3.98 11.79
N GLU A 71 -11.97 -4.91 10.84
CA GLU A 71 -11.19 -6.16 10.81
C GLU A 71 -9.70 -5.91 10.55
N LEU A 72 -9.37 -5.00 9.63
CA LEU A 72 -8.00 -4.56 9.40
C LEU A 72 -7.39 -3.91 10.64
N PHE A 73 -8.12 -2.97 11.23
CA PHE A 73 -7.69 -2.24 12.41
C PHE A 73 -7.40 -3.20 13.58
N GLU A 74 -8.26 -4.18 13.84
CA GLU A 74 -8.04 -5.14 14.92
C GLU A 74 -6.78 -5.97 14.75
N ARG A 75 -6.41 -6.29 13.50
CA ARG A 75 -5.17 -7.03 13.20
C ARG A 75 -3.94 -6.18 13.41
N ILE A 76 -3.91 -4.95 12.87
CA ILE A 76 -2.72 -4.08 12.93
C ILE A 76 -2.52 -3.43 14.30
N ALA A 77 -3.61 -3.17 15.03
CA ALA A 77 -3.60 -2.53 16.34
C ALA A 77 -3.55 -3.54 17.50
N GLY A 78 -3.00 -4.74 17.32
CA GLY A 78 -3.00 -5.80 18.34
C GLY A 78 -2.40 -5.39 19.70
N THR A 79 -1.47 -4.46 19.68
CA THR A 79 -0.76 -3.87 20.84
C THR A 79 -1.54 -2.79 21.59
N ILE A 80 -2.59 -2.22 20.99
CA ILE A 80 -3.38 -1.14 21.57
C ILE A 80 -4.40 -1.72 22.57
N PRO A 81 -4.48 -1.22 23.82
CA PRO A 81 -5.46 -1.69 24.79
C PRO A 81 -6.91 -1.55 24.30
N LYS A 82 -7.77 -2.51 24.67
CA LYS A 82 -9.18 -2.52 24.24
C LYS A 82 -9.93 -1.24 24.63
N ASP A 83 -9.66 -0.69 25.81
CA ASP A 83 -10.27 0.55 26.29
C ASP A 83 -9.92 1.77 25.42
N VAL A 84 -8.75 1.76 24.80
CA VAL A 84 -8.30 2.82 23.88
C VAL A 84 -8.96 2.61 22.51
N LYS A 85 -8.97 1.36 22.00
CA LYS A 85 -9.67 1.02 20.74
C LYS A 85 -11.15 1.39 20.77
N ALA A 86 -11.80 1.23 21.93
CA ALA A 86 -13.22 1.56 22.12
C ALA A 86 -13.51 3.06 22.01
N LYS A 87 -12.53 3.93 22.29
CA LYS A 87 -12.68 5.39 22.16
C LYS A 87 -12.53 5.88 20.71
N LEU A 88 -11.91 5.08 19.85
CA LEU A 88 -11.67 5.47 18.47
C LEU A 88 -12.95 5.45 17.65
N ARG A 89 -13.27 6.59 17.03
CA ARG A 89 -14.37 6.71 16.06
C ARG A 89 -14.03 5.95 14.77
N PRO A 90 -15.02 5.51 13.98
CA PRO A 90 -14.79 4.80 12.71
C PRO A 90 -13.84 5.55 11.76
N GLY A 91 -13.98 6.88 11.66
CA GLY A 91 -13.08 7.70 10.84
C GLY A 91 -11.62 7.72 11.32
N ALA A 92 -11.36 7.56 12.63
CA ALA A 92 -10.01 7.46 13.15
C ALA A 92 -9.38 6.09 12.83
N ARG A 93 -10.17 5.01 12.94
CA ARG A 93 -9.74 3.66 12.53
C ARG A 93 -9.40 3.61 11.05
N MET A 94 -10.24 4.22 10.20
CA MET A 94 -9.96 4.36 8.77
C MET A 94 -8.64 5.08 8.50
N ARG A 95 -8.36 6.19 9.19
CA ARG A 95 -7.09 6.92 9.03
C ARG A 95 -5.89 6.09 9.42
N ILE A 96 -5.95 5.39 10.56
CA ILE A 96 -4.87 4.52 11.03
C ILE A 96 -4.62 3.41 10.00
N THR A 97 -5.68 2.72 9.55
CA THR A 97 -5.57 1.67 8.55
C THR A 97 -5.01 2.19 7.23
N ASN A 98 -5.44 3.37 6.75
CA ASN A 98 -4.93 3.93 5.51
C ASN A 98 -3.46 4.36 5.62
N ALA A 99 -3.06 4.95 6.75
CA ALA A 99 -1.68 5.33 7.02
C ALA A 99 -0.75 4.11 7.04
N TYR A 100 -1.18 3.02 7.68
CA TYR A 100 -0.49 1.73 7.69
C TYR A 100 -0.23 1.20 6.27
N PHE A 101 -1.25 1.18 5.41
CA PHE A 101 -1.07 0.73 4.03
C PHE A 101 -0.24 1.69 3.17
N LEU A 102 -0.31 3.01 3.41
CA LEU A 102 0.50 3.98 2.68
C LEU A 102 1.99 3.81 3.00
N ALA A 103 2.33 3.63 4.28
CA ALA A 103 3.70 3.40 4.71
C ALA A 103 4.24 2.05 4.20
N PHE A 104 3.42 0.99 4.19
CA PHE A 104 3.81 -0.30 3.60
C PHE A 104 3.94 -0.26 2.06
N SER A 105 3.00 0.37 1.35
CA SER A 105 3.04 0.44 -0.12
C SER A 105 4.15 1.35 -0.65
N GLY A 106 4.50 2.41 0.10
CA GLY A 106 5.66 3.25 -0.19
C GLY A 106 7.00 2.49 -0.10
N ALA A 107 7.09 1.47 0.75
CA ALA A 107 8.29 0.63 0.88
C ALA A 107 8.50 -0.35 -0.30
N GLN A 108 7.45 -0.69 -1.06
CA GLN A 108 7.53 -1.58 -2.22
C GLN A 108 7.52 -0.86 -3.59
N GLY A 109 7.42 0.48 -3.61
CA GLY A 109 7.28 1.27 -4.83
C GLY A 109 8.46 2.20 -5.19
N ALA A 110 9.48 2.27 -4.36
CA ALA A 110 10.68 3.08 -4.63
C ALA A 110 11.85 2.19 -5.08
N GLU A 111 11.73 1.56 -6.25
CA GLU A 111 12.94 1.37 -7.05
C GLU A 111 13.34 2.76 -7.56
N PRO A 112 14.52 3.29 -7.21
CA PRO A 112 15.08 4.38 -7.98
C PRO A 112 15.36 3.79 -9.37
N SER A 113 14.44 4.03 -10.31
CA SER A 113 14.76 3.97 -11.72
C SER A 113 15.74 5.10 -12.01
N GLU A 114 17.01 4.90 -11.61
CA GLU A 114 18.15 5.57 -12.21
C GLU A 114 18.30 5.02 -13.63
N ALA A 115 17.38 5.41 -14.50
CA ALA A 115 17.68 5.52 -15.91
C ALA A 115 18.64 6.70 -16.05
N THR A 116 19.92 6.45 -15.81
CA THR A 116 20.98 7.31 -16.33
C THR A 116 21.07 7.01 -17.83
N PRO A 117 20.75 7.97 -18.74
CA PRO A 117 21.24 7.86 -20.09
C PRO A 117 22.76 8.04 -20.01
N SER A 118 23.49 6.94 -20.14
CA SER A 118 24.93 7.02 -20.41
C SER A 118 25.08 7.70 -21.78
N GLU A 119 25.40 8.99 -21.76
CA GLU A 119 26.12 9.64 -22.85
C GLU A 119 27.45 8.89 -23.02
N ASP A 120 27.55 8.07 -24.07
CA ASP A 120 28.84 7.70 -24.61
C ASP A 120 28.79 7.77 -26.14
N GLY A 121 29.78 8.47 -26.68
CA GLY A 121 29.77 9.01 -28.02
C GLY A 121 30.22 8.01 -29.09
N SER A 122 29.82 8.33 -30.31
CA SER A 122 30.50 8.00 -31.56
C SER A 122 31.00 6.57 -31.78
N ALA A 123 30.28 5.84 -32.63
CA ALA A 123 30.93 5.15 -33.75
C ALA A 123 29.98 4.99 -34.94
N THR A 124 30.25 5.77 -35.98
CA THR A 124 29.79 5.57 -37.34
C THR A 124 30.23 4.20 -37.86
N GLN A 125 29.30 3.40 -38.39
CA GLN A 125 29.58 2.58 -39.57
C GLN A 125 28.30 2.22 -40.33
N SER A 126 28.18 2.83 -41.51
CA SER A 126 27.32 2.37 -42.61
C SER A 126 27.80 1.00 -43.11
N LEU A 127 26.86 0.16 -43.55
CA LEU A 127 26.84 -0.51 -44.87
C LEU A 127 25.99 -1.80 -44.81
N GLY A 128 25.10 -1.95 -45.79
CA GLY A 128 24.68 -3.29 -46.21
C GLY A 128 23.19 -3.48 -46.45
N SER A 129 22.63 -2.79 -47.44
CA SER A 129 21.47 -3.32 -48.18
C SER A 129 21.81 -4.72 -48.71
N LYS A 130 20.85 -5.67 -48.59
CA LYS A 130 20.61 -6.73 -49.58
C LYS A 130 19.25 -7.38 -49.34
N ASP A 131 18.34 -7.01 -50.22
CA ASP A 131 17.24 -7.80 -50.75
C ASP A 131 17.65 -9.27 -50.93
N SER A 132 16.84 -10.21 -50.43
CA SER A 132 16.78 -11.57 -50.95
C SER A 132 15.49 -12.27 -50.54
N THR A 133 14.66 -12.42 -51.56
CA THR A 133 13.53 -13.33 -51.72
C THR A 133 13.92 -14.79 -51.47
N ALA A 134 13.07 -15.56 -50.78
CA ALA A 134 12.82 -16.98 -51.10
C ALA A 134 11.54 -17.48 -50.40
N VAL A 135 10.42 -17.55 -51.11
CA VAL A 135 9.85 -18.71 -51.83
C VAL A 135 9.05 -19.67 -50.94
N LYS A 136 7.74 -19.62 -51.18
CA LYS A 136 6.68 -20.59 -50.84
C LYS A 136 6.92 -21.93 -51.56
N SER A 137 6.85 -23.06 -50.86
CA SER A 137 6.63 -24.38 -51.48
C SER A 137 6.05 -25.41 -50.49
N THR A 138 4.77 -25.73 -50.67
CA THR A 138 4.12 -27.05 -50.48
C THR A 138 4.73 -28.02 -51.52
N PRO A 139 4.93 -29.35 -51.31
CA PRO A 139 3.84 -30.33 -51.10
C PRO A 139 4.18 -31.63 -50.31
N GLY A 140 3.13 -32.43 -50.10
CA GLY A 140 3.14 -33.80 -49.61
C GLY A 140 1.72 -34.28 -49.39
#